data_AF-A0A9P0QC76-F1
#
_entry.id   AF-A0A9P0QC76-F1
#
_cell.length_a   1.000
_cell.length_b   1.000
_cell.length_c   1.000
_cell.angle_alpha   90.00
_cell.angle_beta   90.00
_cell.angle_gamma   90.00
#
_symmetry.space_group_name_H-M   'P 1'
#
loop_
_entity.id
_entity.type
_entity.pdbx_description
1 polymer ?
#
loop_
_entity_poly.entity_id
_entity_poly.type
_entity_poly.pdbx_seq_one_letter_code
_entity_poly.pdbx_strand_id
1 'polypeptide(L)'
;MAQSVLIRKRGTIKAKLAHFEKFLNSVQPQDLDRQTIIHMQERCTKFETLFDSFDEIQSEIECESDKPEACYAEREDFETKFYLQLSRAKCLLESRSNLSNNIPHNNDDHNDDTKSQQSESDTQSISEQSVYTQGQATHVIQSQNDGFKLPDVDLPKFMANMSLGWSFGKPSSP
;
A
#
# COMPACT_ATOMS: atom_id res chain seq x y z
N MET A 1 3.02 -10.70 35.70
CA MET A 1 4.38 -10.90 35.14
C MET A 1 4.38 -11.01 33.61
N ALA A 2 3.31 -11.50 32.97
CA ALA A 2 3.22 -11.61 31.50
C ALA A 2 3.22 -10.24 30.78
N GLN A 3 2.40 -9.29 31.25
CA GLN A 3 2.30 -7.96 30.65
C GLN A 3 3.65 -7.21 30.52
N SER A 4 4.54 -7.29 31.51
CA SER A 4 5.87 -6.64 31.42
C SER A 4 6.82 -7.30 30.43
N VAL A 5 6.59 -8.57 30.09
CA VAL A 5 7.29 -9.24 28.97
C VAL A 5 6.75 -8.72 27.65
N LEU A 6 5.42 -8.65 27.49
CA LEU A 6 4.77 -8.15 26.28
C LEU A 6 5.17 -6.71 25.97
N ILE A 7 5.17 -5.82 26.96
CA ILE A 7 5.60 -4.42 26.81
C ILE A 7 7.07 -4.35 26.32
N ARG A 8 7.96 -5.21 26.83
CA ARG A 8 9.35 -5.27 26.36
C ARG A 8 9.46 -5.80 24.94
N LYS A 9 8.66 -6.81 24.56
CA LYS A 9 8.60 -7.30 23.18
C LYS A 9 8.10 -6.20 22.23
N ARG A 10 7.03 -5.49 22.60
CA ARG A 10 6.54 -4.30 21.86
C ARG A 10 7.64 -3.26 21.70
N GLY A 11 8.35 -2.93 22.78
CA GLY A 11 9.49 -2.00 22.74
C GLY A 11 10.59 -2.43 21.76
N THR A 12 10.86 -3.73 21.66
CA THR A 12 11.82 -4.28 20.68
C THR A 12 11.32 -4.08 19.24
N ILE A 13 10.02 -4.24 18.99
CA ILE A 13 9.42 -3.97 17.68
C ILE A 13 9.48 -2.48 17.34
N LYS A 14 9.14 -1.58 18.29
CA LYS A 14 9.28 -0.13 18.13
C LYS A 14 10.72 0.27 17.80
N ALA A 15 11.71 -0.36 18.43
CA ALA A 15 13.10 -0.14 18.09
C ALA A 15 13.40 -0.53 16.63
N LYS A 16 12.89 -1.67 16.13
CA LYS A 16 13.05 -2.05 14.72
C LYS A 16 12.43 -1.04 13.75
N LEU A 17 11.24 -0.50 14.07
CA LEU A 17 10.62 0.62 13.32
C LEU A 17 11.54 1.85 13.28
N ALA A 18 12.10 2.26 14.42
CA ALA A 18 13.03 3.39 14.46
C ALA A 18 14.32 3.14 13.66
N HIS A 19 14.84 1.90 13.64
CA HIS A 19 15.99 1.55 12.81
C HIS A 19 15.66 1.61 11.31
N PHE A 20 14.45 1.19 10.92
CA PHE A 20 14.00 1.27 9.54
C PHE A 20 13.83 2.73 9.09
N GLU A 21 13.21 3.57 9.92
CA GLU A 21 13.14 5.01 9.68
C GLU A 21 14.51 5.65 9.51
N LYS A 22 15.47 5.33 10.40
CA LYS A 22 16.85 5.82 10.30
C LYS A 22 17.52 5.40 8.99
N PHE A 23 17.28 4.17 8.55
CA PHE A 23 17.75 3.70 7.25
C PHE A 23 17.14 4.53 6.11
N LEU A 24 15.82 4.72 6.08
CA LEU A 24 15.16 5.52 5.04
C LEU A 24 15.65 6.98 5.02
N ASN A 25 15.99 7.55 6.17
CA ASN A 25 16.59 8.88 6.27
C ASN A 25 18.03 8.95 5.75
N SER A 26 18.74 7.83 5.70
CA SER A 26 20.09 7.75 5.12
C SER A 26 20.09 7.51 3.61
N VAL A 27 18.98 7.03 3.04
CA VAL A 27 18.86 6.78 1.60
C VAL A 27 18.52 8.09 0.90
N GLN A 28 19.42 8.55 0.04
CA GLN A 28 19.16 9.67 -0.85
C GLN A 28 18.65 9.17 -2.20
N PRO A 29 17.70 9.86 -2.86
CA PRO A 29 17.18 9.45 -4.16
C PRO A 29 18.25 9.26 -5.24
N GLN A 30 19.30 10.09 -5.21
CA GLN A 30 20.44 10.01 -6.14
C GLN A 30 21.35 8.79 -5.91
N ASP A 31 21.33 8.21 -4.70
CA ASP A 31 22.22 7.12 -4.28
C ASP A 31 21.52 5.74 -4.34
N LEU A 32 20.35 5.65 -4.99
CA LEU A 32 19.58 4.42 -5.17
C LEU A 32 20.25 3.48 -6.19
N ASP A 33 21.39 2.92 -5.84
CA ASP A 33 22.04 1.87 -6.63
C ASP A 33 21.28 0.53 -6.53
N ARG A 34 21.63 -0.43 -7.40
CA ARG A 34 20.96 -1.73 -7.46
C ARG A 34 21.04 -2.48 -6.12
N GLN A 35 22.15 -2.36 -5.40
CA GLN A 35 22.33 -3.01 -4.12
C GLN A 35 21.42 -2.42 -3.04
N THR A 36 21.32 -1.09 -2.96
CA THR A 36 20.42 -0.38 -2.03
C THR A 36 18.96 -0.72 -2.31
N ILE A 37 18.57 -0.84 -3.58
CA ILE A 37 17.22 -1.26 -3.97
C ILE A 37 16.90 -2.66 -3.44
N ILE A 38 17.77 -3.64 -3.69
CA ILE A 38 17.57 -5.02 -3.21
C ILE A 38 17.47 -5.02 -1.67
N HIS A 39 18.39 -4.33 -1.01
CA HIS A 39 18.39 -4.19 0.45
C HIS A 39 17.14 -3.49 1.01
N MET A 40 16.55 -2.56 0.26
CA MET A 40 15.31 -1.89 0.63
C MET A 40 14.11 -2.81 0.43
N GLN A 41 14.04 -3.56 -0.67
CA GLN A 41 13.01 -4.57 -0.92
C GLN A 41 12.98 -5.63 0.19
N GLU A 42 14.14 -6.21 0.53
CA GLU A 42 14.24 -7.19 1.61
C GLU A 42 13.80 -6.62 2.97
N ARG A 43 14.16 -5.35 3.23
CA ARG A 43 13.72 -4.65 4.44
C ARG A 43 12.22 -4.46 4.45
N CYS A 44 11.60 -4.01 3.35
CA CYS A 44 10.15 -3.87 3.24
C CYS A 44 9.42 -5.18 3.54
N THR A 45 9.84 -6.30 2.94
CA THR A 45 9.23 -7.61 3.21
C THR A 45 9.33 -8.01 4.69
N LYS A 46 10.51 -7.85 5.30
CA LYS A 46 10.68 -8.10 6.74
C LYS A 46 9.87 -7.12 7.59
N PHE A 47 9.70 -5.89 7.11
CA PHE A 47 8.96 -4.86 7.80
C PHE A 47 7.47 -5.15 7.80
N GLU A 48 6.91 -5.63 6.69
CA GLU A 48 5.51 -6.08 6.61
C GLU A 48 5.22 -7.17 7.65
N THR A 49 6.06 -8.19 7.77
CA THR A 49 5.89 -9.24 8.80
C THR A 49 6.01 -8.75 10.25
N LEU A 50 6.63 -7.58 10.46
CA LEU A 50 6.79 -6.99 11.79
C LEU A 50 5.45 -6.48 12.33
N PHE A 51 4.53 -6.11 11.44
CA PHE A 51 3.20 -5.63 11.79
C PHE A 51 2.40 -6.73 12.48
N ASP A 52 2.34 -7.93 11.91
CA ASP A 52 1.60 -9.06 12.48
C ASP A 52 2.08 -9.39 13.89
N SER A 53 3.40 -9.37 14.10
CA SER A 53 4.00 -9.56 15.45
C SER A 53 3.62 -8.45 16.42
N PHE A 54 3.51 -7.20 15.94
CA PHE A 54 3.06 -6.09 16.77
C PHE A 54 1.59 -6.25 17.13
N ASP A 55 0.73 -6.56 16.16
CA ASP A 55 -0.72 -6.69 16.31
C ASP A 55 -1.07 -7.77 17.33
N GLU A 56 -0.42 -8.94 17.26
CA GLU A 56 -0.58 -10.01 18.24
C GLU A 56 -0.22 -9.53 19.66
N ILE A 57 0.99 -9.00 19.84
CA ILE A 57 1.47 -8.52 21.15
C ILE A 57 0.58 -7.40 21.70
N GLN A 58 0.19 -6.47 20.85
CA GLN A 58 -0.59 -5.30 21.25
C GLN A 58 -2.02 -5.70 21.62
N SER A 59 -2.62 -6.66 20.90
CA SER A 59 -3.93 -7.22 21.24
C SER A 59 -3.90 -7.96 22.58
N GLU A 60 -2.84 -8.71 22.88
CA GLU A 60 -2.64 -9.33 24.20
C GLU A 60 -2.52 -8.27 25.31
N ILE A 61 -1.75 -7.20 25.08
CA ILE A 61 -1.60 -6.10 26.05
C ILE A 61 -2.96 -5.43 26.30
N GLU A 62 -3.73 -5.15 25.26
CA GLU A 62 -5.04 -4.53 25.34
C GLU A 62 -6.04 -5.38 26.14
N CYS A 63 -6.02 -6.70 25.93
CA CYS A 63 -6.86 -7.64 26.69
C CYS A 63 -6.49 -7.70 28.18
N GLU A 64 -5.20 -7.60 28.52
CA GLU A 64 -4.70 -7.70 29.89
C GLU A 64 -4.60 -6.34 30.62
N SER A 65 -4.97 -5.22 29.98
CA SER A 65 -4.75 -3.88 30.53
C SER A 65 -5.92 -3.36 31.34
N ASP A 66 -5.63 -2.82 32.52
CA ASP A 66 -6.59 -2.04 33.31
C ASP A 66 -6.89 -0.64 32.70
N LYS A 67 -6.16 -0.26 31.64
CA LYS A 67 -6.27 1.03 30.93
C LYS A 67 -6.22 0.82 29.41
N PRO A 68 -7.31 0.32 28.80
CA PRO A 68 -7.34 -0.01 27.38
C PRO A 68 -7.15 1.22 26.48
N GLU A 69 -7.61 2.41 26.89
CA GLU A 69 -7.53 3.64 26.08
C GLU A 69 -6.08 4.05 25.79
N ALA A 70 -5.19 3.93 26.77
CA ALA A 70 -3.76 4.20 26.59
C ALA A 70 -3.11 3.17 25.66
N CYS A 71 -3.65 1.95 25.61
CA CYS A 71 -3.16 0.91 24.72
C CYS A 71 -3.59 1.20 23.27
N TYR A 72 -4.84 1.61 23.06
CA TYR A 72 -5.33 2.02 21.73
C TYR A 72 -4.57 3.24 21.17
N ALA A 73 -4.25 4.23 22.01
CA ALA A 73 -3.43 5.36 21.58
C ALA A 73 -2.00 4.95 21.15
N GLU A 74 -1.39 3.98 21.85
CA GLU A 74 -0.09 3.42 21.46
C GLU A 74 -0.18 2.65 20.14
N ARG A 75 -1.28 1.91 19.89
CA ARG A 75 -1.54 1.25 18.61
C ARG A 75 -1.61 2.28 17.48
N GLU A 76 -2.45 3.31 17.62
CA GLU A 76 -2.59 4.37 16.62
C GLU A 76 -1.25 5.06 16.30
N ASP A 77 -0.46 5.40 17.31
CA ASP A 77 0.86 6.01 17.14
C ASP A 77 1.82 5.08 16.38
N PHE A 78 1.83 3.79 16.72
CA PHE A 78 2.67 2.81 16.04
C PHE A 78 2.25 2.60 14.59
N GLU A 79 0.97 2.36 14.32
CA GLU A 79 0.43 2.08 12.99
C GLU A 79 0.67 3.26 12.04
N THR A 80 0.40 4.48 12.52
CA THR A 80 0.66 5.71 11.76
C THR A 80 2.11 5.79 11.31
N LYS A 81 3.05 5.57 12.23
CA LYS A 81 4.49 5.58 11.91
C LYS A 81 4.86 4.43 10.98
N PHE A 82 4.35 3.24 11.25
CA PHE A 82 4.62 2.04 10.46
C PHE A 82 4.24 2.24 8.99
N TYR A 83 2.99 2.62 8.72
CA TYR A 83 2.50 2.81 7.35
C TYR A 83 3.15 4.01 6.66
N LEU A 84 3.48 5.07 7.40
CA LEU A 84 4.25 6.18 6.87
C LEU A 84 5.63 5.73 6.37
N GLN A 85 6.37 4.95 7.15
CA GLN A 85 7.69 4.48 6.71
C GLN A 85 7.60 3.45 5.59
N LEU A 86 6.62 2.54 5.64
CA LEU A 86 6.43 1.53 4.59
C LEU A 86 6.06 2.16 3.25
N SER A 87 5.11 3.11 3.24
CA SER A 87 4.72 3.83 2.03
C SER A 87 5.90 4.64 1.46
N ARG A 88 6.64 5.37 2.30
CA ARG A 88 7.85 6.09 1.89
C ARG A 88 8.87 5.17 1.21
N ALA A 89 9.12 3.99 1.79
CA ALA A 89 10.03 3.02 1.19
C ALA A 89 9.55 2.53 -0.19
N LYS A 90 8.25 2.26 -0.32
CA LYS A 90 7.63 1.86 -1.60
C LYS A 90 7.75 2.97 -2.66
N CYS A 91 7.50 4.22 -2.29
CA CYS A 91 7.68 5.36 -3.21
C CYS A 91 9.13 5.50 -3.72
N LEU A 92 10.13 5.27 -2.85
CA LEU A 92 11.54 5.29 -3.25
C LEU A 92 11.86 4.16 -4.24
N LEU A 93 11.27 2.98 -4.08
CA LEU A 93 11.44 1.85 -5.01
C LEU A 93 10.82 2.15 -6.38
N GLU A 94 9.62 2.72 -6.42
CA GLU A 94 8.89 3.06 -7.66
C GLU A 94 9.54 4.22 -8.43
N SER A 95 10.14 5.18 -7.72
CA SER A 95 10.81 6.32 -8.38
C SER A 95 11.94 5.86 -9.31
N ARG A 96 12.60 4.74 -9.01
CA ARG A 96 13.65 4.16 -9.86
C ARG A 96 13.08 3.41 -11.08
N SER A 97 11.99 2.65 -10.92
CA SER A 97 11.43 1.88 -12.04
C SER A 97 10.98 2.82 -13.17
N ASN A 98 10.41 3.96 -12.82
CA ASN A 98 9.99 5.00 -13.77
C ASN A 98 11.17 5.68 -14.48
N LEU A 99 12.35 5.78 -13.85
CA LEU A 99 13.55 6.35 -14.47
C LEU A 99 14.19 5.40 -15.50
N SER A 100 14.11 4.09 -15.27
CA SER A 100 14.71 3.08 -16.17
C SER A 100 13.97 2.93 -17.50
N ASN A 101 12.69 3.30 -17.57
CA ASN A 101 11.85 3.06 -18.75
C ASN A 101 11.93 4.18 -19.82
N ASN A 102 12.71 5.24 -19.59
CA ASN A 102 12.81 6.40 -20.48
C ASN A 102 14.10 6.45 -21.32
N ILE A 103 14.74 5.32 -21.61
CA ILE A 103 15.85 5.29 -22.58
C ILE A 103 15.25 5.44 -23.98
N PRO A 104 15.56 6.51 -24.76
CA PRO A 104 15.15 6.60 -26.15
C PRO A 104 15.92 5.51 -26.91
N HIS A 105 15.21 4.51 -27.39
CA HIS A 105 15.75 3.57 -28.37
C HIS A 105 15.92 4.34 -29.67
N ASN A 106 17.14 4.84 -29.90
CA ASN A 106 17.49 5.45 -31.19
C ASN A 106 17.64 4.29 -32.17
N ASN A 107 16.65 4.14 -33.05
CA ASN A 107 16.66 3.16 -34.13
C ASN A 107 17.74 3.56 -35.14
N ASP A 108 18.96 3.04 -34.98
CA ASP A 108 19.90 2.96 -36.09
C ASP A 108 19.53 1.73 -36.91
N ASP A 109 18.76 2.02 -37.96
CA ASP A 109 18.33 1.15 -39.04
C ASP A 109 19.56 0.70 -39.85
N HIS A 110 20.07 -0.50 -39.56
CA HIS A 110 20.96 -1.24 -40.46
C HIS A 110 20.31 -2.56 -40.83
N ASN A 111 19.59 -2.49 -41.95
CA ASN A 111 18.99 -3.58 -42.67
C ASN A 111 20.10 -4.46 -43.27
N ASP A 112 20.32 -5.64 -42.72
CA ASP A 112 21.09 -6.71 -43.39
C ASP A 112 20.18 -7.91 -43.64
N ASP A 113 19.97 -8.15 -44.93
CA ASP A 113 19.19 -9.23 -45.50
C ASP A 113 19.82 -10.58 -45.13
N THR A 114 19.15 -11.39 -44.31
CA THR A 114 19.40 -12.84 -44.31
C THR A 114 18.13 -13.64 -44.15
N LYS A 115 17.55 -13.94 -45.31
CA LYS A 115 16.56 -14.97 -45.60
C LYS A 115 16.95 -16.33 -44.99
N SER A 116 16.08 -16.93 -44.17
CA SER A 116 15.96 -18.39 -44.05
C SER A 116 14.66 -18.85 -43.39
N GLN A 117 13.86 -19.53 -44.22
CA GLN A 117 13.12 -20.78 -43.98
C GLN A 117 11.89 -20.82 -43.05
N GLN A 118 10.76 -21.06 -43.73
CA GLN A 118 9.53 -21.73 -43.31
C GLN A 118 9.67 -22.75 -42.18
N SER A 119 8.76 -22.64 -41.20
CA SER A 119 8.04 -23.80 -40.67
C SER A 119 6.64 -23.38 -40.21
N GLU A 120 5.64 -24.02 -40.80
CA GLU A 120 4.23 -23.92 -40.46
C GLU A 120 3.93 -24.82 -39.25
N SER A 121 3.05 -24.39 -38.34
CA SER A 121 2.12 -25.28 -37.62
C SER A 121 1.13 -24.46 -36.76
N ASP A 122 -0.09 -24.41 -37.27
CA ASP A 122 -1.35 -24.75 -36.63
C ASP A 122 -1.71 -24.23 -35.21
N THR A 123 -2.72 -23.38 -35.25
CA THR A 123 -3.69 -23.05 -34.22
C THR A 123 -4.45 -24.26 -33.62
N GLN A 124 -4.84 -24.09 -32.34
CA GLN A 124 -5.86 -24.79 -31.54
C GLN A 124 -5.42 -25.99 -30.70
N SER A 125 -5.42 -25.85 -29.36
CA SER A 125 -6.58 -26.22 -28.51
C SER A 125 -6.13 -26.31 -27.04
N ILE A 126 -6.64 -25.44 -26.18
CA ILE A 126 -6.46 -25.53 -24.73
C ILE A 126 -7.52 -26.49 -24.20
N SER A 127 -7.07 -27.59 -23.59
CA SER A 127 -7.92 -28.53 -22.87
C SER A 127 -8.27 -28.00 -21.48
N GLU A 128 -9.56 -27.83 -21.24
CA GLU A 128 -10.14 -27.58 -19.92
C GLU A 128 -10.05 -28.86 -19.07
N GLN A 129 -9.38 -28.79 -17.91
CA GLN A 129 -9.56 -29.77 -16.85
C GLN A 129 -10.55 -29.21 -15.83
N SER A 130 -11.66 -29.94 -15.69
CA SER A 130 -12.72 -29.70 -14.72
C SER A 130 -12.27 -30.07 -13.31
N VAL A 131 -12.49 -29.17 -12.36
CA VAL A 131 -12.52 -29.50 -10.94
C VAL A 131 -13.93 -29.21 -10.44
N TYR A 132 -14.66 -30.26 -10.12
CA TYR A 132 -15.94 -30.19 -9.43
C TYR A 132 -15.70 -29.80 -7.97
N THR A 133 -16.22 -28.65 -7.55
CA THR A 133 -16.59 -28.43 -6.15
C THR A 133 -17.96 -27.77 -6.08
N GLN A 134 -18.74 -28.32 -5.16
CA GLN A 134 -20.18 -28.22 -5.08
C GLN A 134 -20.59 -27.01 -4.25
N GLY A 135 -21.43 -26.13 -4.82
CA GLY A 135 -22.26 -25.21 -4.06
C GLY A 135 -21.75 -23.76 -3.95
N GLN A 136 -21.92 -22.98 -5.01
CA GLN A 136 -22.73 -21.74 -5.07
C GLN A 136 -22.53 -21.10 -6.45
N ALA A 137 -23.65 -20.90 -7.17
CA ALA A 137 -23.65 -20.41 -8.54
C ALA A 137 -23.31 -18.91 -8.57
N THR A 138 -22.13 -18.55 -9.09
CA THR A 138 -21.84 -17.19 -9.54
C THR A 138 -21.94 -17.15 -11.06
N HIS A 139 -23.02 -16.56 -11.58
CA HIS A 139 -23.11 -16.18 -12.98
C HIS A 139 -22.07 -15.09 -13.27
N VAL A 140 -21.10 -15.39 -14.13
CA VAL A 140 -20.21 -14.37 -14.72
C VAL A 140 -21.04 -13.62 -15.76
N ILE A 141 -21.51 -12.42 -15.42
CA ILE A 141 -22.10 -11.50 -16.40
C ILE A 141 -20.95 -10.82 -17.13
N GLN A 142 -20.78 -11.20 -18.40
CA GLN A 142 -19.96 -10.48 -19.35
C GLN A 142 -20.70 -9.18 -19.69
N SER A 143 -20.33 -8.08 -19.03
CA SER A 143 -21.00 -6.78 -19.22
C SER A 143 -20.74 -6.28 -20.64
N GLN A 144 -21.77 -6.40 -21.48
CA GLN A 144 -21.89 -5.64 -22.71
C GLN A 144 -22.04 -4.15 -22.32
N ASN A 145 -21.34 -3.29 -23.05
CA ASN A 145 -21.38 -1.83 -22.88
C ASN A 145 -22.75 -1.28 -23.29
N ASP A 146 -23.73 -1.37 -22.39
CA ASP A 146 -24.96 -0.59 -22.48
C ASP A 146 -25.01 0.40 -21.30
N GLY A 147 -25.14 1.67 -21.66
CA GLY A 147 -24.95 2.81 -20.77
C GLY A 147 -25.84 2.76 -19.53
N PHE A 148 -25.22 2.63 -18.36
CA PHE A 148 -25.88 2.81 -17.09
C PHE A 148 -26.18 4.31 -16.89
N LYS A 149 -27.39 4.75 -17.24
CA LYS A 149 -27.86 6.11 -16.93
C LYS A 149 -28.28 6.17 -15.46
N LEU A 150 -27.55 6.94 -14.67
CA LEU A 150 -27.98 7.34 -13.34
C LEU A 150 -29.24 8.22 -13.43
N PRO A 151 -30.20 8.11 -12.49
CA PRO A 151 -31.32 9.03 -12.42
C PRO A 151 -30.84 10.44 -12.05
N ASP A 152 -31.29 11.45 -12.78
CA ASP A 152 -31.09 12.85 -12.41
C ASP A 152 -31.84 13.12 -11.10
N VAL A 153 -31.08 13.47 -10.05
CA VAL A 153 -31.64 13.96 -8.79
C VAL A 153 -31.70 15.48 -8.89
N ASP A 154 -32.91 16.04 -8.92
CA ASP A 154 -33.14 17.48 -8.87
C ASP A 154 -32.66 18.03 -7.53
N LEU A 155 -31.50 18.67 -7.53
CA LEU A 155 -31.00 19.44 -6.39
C LEU A 155 -31.79 20.75 -6.30
N PRO A 156 -32.33 21.11 -5.12
CA PRO A 156 -32.92 22.43 -4.93
C PRO A 156 -31.87 23.51 -5.20
N LYS A 157 -32.27 24.59 -5.88
CA LYS A 157 -31.41 25.74 -6.16
C LYS A 157 -30.91 26.34 -4.84
N PHE A 158 -29.69 26.01 -4.45
CA PHE A 158 -29.03 26.61 -3.30
C PHE A 158 -28.57 28.02 -3.71
N MET A 159 -29.29 29.04 -3.25
CA MET A 159 -28.80 30.41 -3.31
C MET A 159 -27.67 30.54 -2.29
N ALA A 160 -26.42 30.40 -2.74
CA ALA A 160 -25.25 30.65 -1.91
C ALA A 160 -25.18 32.14 -1.56
N ASN A 161 -25.79 32.53 -0.43
CA ASN A 161 -25.41 33.73 0.28
C ASN A 161 -24.09 33.42 1.00
N MET A 162 -22.98 33.93 0.48
CA MET A 162 -21.70 33.92 1.21
C MET A 162 -21.79 34.90 2.39
N SER A 163 -22.39 34.46 3.49
CA SER A 163 -22.33 35.19 4.76
C SER A 163 -21.00 34.87 5.44
N LEU A 164 -20.10 35.86 5.45
CA LEU A 164 -18.96 35.90 6.37
C LEU A 164 -19.43 35.81 7.82
N GLY A 165 -18.67 35.10 8.65
CA GLY A 165 -18.61 35.35 10.10
C GLY A 165 -19.23 34.28 10.98
N TRP A 166 -18.43 33.27 11.34
CA TRP A 166 -18.63 32.54 12.59
C TRP A 166 -17.72 33.18 13.64
N SER A 167 -18.28 34.02 14.50
CA SER A 167 -17.64 34.44 15.75
C SER A 167 -18.54 34.07 16.93
N PHE A 168 -18.19 32.97 17.60
CA PHE A 168 -18.59 32.68 18.97
C PHE A 168 -17.28 32.73 19.77
N GLY A 169 -17.10 33.43 20.88
CA GLY A 169 -17.97 34.12 21.81
C GLY A 169 -17.17 34.08 23.12
N LYS A 170 -16.61 35.21 23.58
CA LYS A 170 -15.78 35.23 24.80
C LYS A 170 -16.65 34.92 26.03
N PRO A 171 -16.16 34.14 27.01
CA PRO A 171 -16.87 33.93 28.25
C PRO A 171 -16.87 35.21 29.11
N SER A 172 -18.05 35.57 29.63
CA SER A 172 -18.25 36.65 30.60
C SER A 172 -18.12 36.10 32.03
N SER A 173 -17.16 36.61 32.81
CA SER A 173 -17.22 36.59 34.29
C SER A 173 -18.00 37.82 34.77
N PRO A 174 -18.71 37.73 35.90
CA PRO A 174 -18.09 37.90 37.22
C PRO A 174 -18.20 36.68 38.13
#